data_AF-A0A938HPL0-F1
#
_entry.id   AF-A0A938HPL0-F1
#
_cell.length_a   1.000
_cell.length_b   1.000
_cell.length_c   1.000
_cell.angle_alpha   90.00
_cell.angle_beta   90.00
_cell.angle_gamma   90.00
#
_symmetry.space_group_name_H-M   'P 1'
#
loop_
_entity.id
_entity.type
_entity.pdbx_description
1 polymer ?
#
loop_
_entity_poly.entity_id
_entity_poly.type
_entity_poly.pdbx_seq_one_letter_code
_entity_poly.pdbx_strand_id
1 'polypeptide(L)'
;MTRSEIREERRTRSKARKRRRRILILSGAALVAGLLIISLFGGQLMRSGAVRPGLNRGGPVALAPDDGRDVIPVGAEHKPYSTVPATSGPHWEAEYATEGAPYGSPVRWGIWDEVLPDEVLVANLKWGGIGLHYDCPDGCPEIVKQLEDVVPVTEQLFIMSPYPGLPSTIAV
;
A
#
# COMPACT_ATOMS: atom_id res chain seq x y z
N MET A 1 -49.66 -1.42 60.01
CA MET A 1 -48.75 -2.27 59.24
C MET A 1 -48.74 -3.67 59.83
N THR A 2 -49.01 -4.67 59.01
CA THR A 2 -48.97 -6.10 59.38
C THR A 2 -47.53 -6.61 59.38
N ARG A 3 -47.24 -7.68 60.13
CA ARG A 3 -45.88 -8.27 60.21
C ARG A 3 -45.36 -8.76 58.85
N SER A 4 -46.24 -9.09 57.92
CA SER A 4 -45.91 -9.44 56.53
C SER A 4 -45.41 -8.23 55.74
N GLU A 5 -46.09 -7.08 55.83
CA GLU A 5 -45.72 -5.84 55.13
C GLU A 5 -44.31 -5.36 55.50
N ILE A 6 -43.93 -5.42 56.79
CA ILE A 6 -42.60 -5.00 57.26
C ILE A 6 -41.49 -5.91 56.71
N ARG A 7 -41.76 -7.22 56.56
CA ARG A 7 -40.80 -8.18 55.98
C ARG A 7 -40.67 -8.01 54.48
N GLU A 8 -41.78 -7.73 53.81
CA GLU A 8 -41.79 -7.44 52.38
C GLU A 8 -41.05 -6.14 52.07
N GLU A 9 -41.27 -5.07 52.84
CA GLU A 9 -40.58 -3.79 52.67
C GLU A 9 -39.06 -3.91 52.90
N ARG A 10 -38.62 -4.72 53.88
CA ARG A 10 -37.18 -5.04 54.05
C ARG A 10 -36.62 -5.80 52.85
N ARG A 11 -37.39 -6.75 52.29
CA ARG A 11 -37.01 -7.50 51.09
C ARG A 11 -36.92 -6.59 49.88
N THR A 12 -37.89 -5.69 49.64
CA THR A 12 -37.87 -4.75 48.52
C THR A 12 -36.72 -3.76 48.64
N ARG A 13 -36.48 -3.18 49.82
CA ARG A 13 -35.31 -2.30 50.08
C ARG A 13 -33.98 -3.03 49.84
N SER A 14 -33.87 -4.29 50.26
CA SER A 14 -32.65 -5.10 50.01
C SER A 14 -32.44 -5.43 48.52
N LYS A 15 -33.52 -5.76 47.79
CA LYS A 15 -33.50 -6.01 46.34
C LYS A 15 -33.18 -4.75 45.56
N ALA A 16 -33.72 -3.59 45.96
CA ALA A 16 -33.45 -2.30 45.34
C ALA A 16 -31.99 -1.88 45.49
N ARG A 17 -31.39 -2.07 46.68
CA ARG A 17 -29.94 -1.82 46.90
C ARG A 17 -29.06 -2.73 46.05
N LYS A 18 -29.37 -4.03 45.99
CA LYS A 18 -28.65 -5.00 45.12
C LYS A 18 -28.76 -4.63 43.63
N ARG A 19 -29.96 -4.23 43.17
CA ARG A 19 -30.19 -3.80 41.79
C ARG A 19 -29.41 -2.52 41.44
N ARG A 20 -29.44 -1.50 42.31
CA ARG A 20 -28.67 -0.26 42.12
C ARG A 20 -27.17 -0.53 42.05
N ARG A 21 -26.62 -1.36 42.96
CA ARG A 21 -25.20 -1.73 42.93
C ARG A 21 -24.82 -2.46 41.64
N ARG A 22 -25.66 -3.40 41.17
CA ARG A 22 -25.42 -4.12 39.92
C ARG A 22 -25.43 -3.20 38.71
N ILE A 23 -26.38 -2.25 38.65
CA ILE A 23 -26.45 -1.26 37.58
C ILE A 23 -25.21 -0.38 37.56
N LEU A 24 -24.76 0.12 38.73
CA LEU A 24 -23.56 0.96 38.83
C LEU A 24 -22.27 0.22 38.40
N ILE A 25 -22.14 -1.05 38.77
CA ILE A 25 -21.00 -1.88 38.35
C ILE A 25 -21.03 -2.12 36.84
N LEU A 26 -22.19 -2.46 36.28
CA LEU A 26 -22.34 -2.70 34.85
C LEU A 26 -22.12 -1.43 34.03
N SER A 27 -22.62 -0.27 34.49
CA SER A 27 -22.40 1.00 33.82
C SER A 27 -20.93 1.41 33.86
N GLY A 28 -20.25 1.20 34.99
CA GLY A 28 -18.81 1.45 35.11
C GLY A 28 -18.00 0.55 34.19
N ALA A 29 -18.31 -0.75 34.15
CA ALA A 29 -17.65 -1.71 33.27
C ALA A 29 -17.88 -1.38 31.78
N ALA A 30 -19.10 -1.01 31.40
CA ALA A 30 -19.43 -0.63 30.03
C ALA A 30 -18.69 0.65 29.60
N LEU A 31 -18.55 1.63 30.49
CA LEU A 31 -17.84 2.87 30.21
C LEU A 31 -16.33 2.62 30.00
N VAL A 32 -15.71 1.81 30.85
CA VAL A 32 -14.29 1.42 30.69
C VAL A 32 -14.08 0.63 29.38
N ALA A 33 -14.95 -0.34 29.09
CA ALA A 33 -14.87 -1.10 27.85
C ALA A 33 -15.02 -0.21 26.61
N GLY A 34 -15.96 0.75 26.64
CA GLY A 34 -16.14 1.72 25.56
C GLY A 34 -14.90 2.59 25.34
N LEU A 35 -14.29 3.10 26.41
CA LEU A 35 -13.06 3.89 26.31
C LEU A 35 -11.88 3.08 25.76
N LEU A 36 -11.75 1.80 26.13
CA LEU A 36 -10.72 0.92 25.58
C LEU A 36 -10.92 0.66 24.09
N ILE A 37 -12.16 0.41 23.65
CA ILE A 37 -12.48 0.23 22.22
C ILE A 37 -12.17 1.52 21.45
N ILE A 38 -12.55 2.68 21.95
CA ILE A 38 -12.26 3.97 21.31
C ILE A 38 -10.75 4.23 21.28
N SER A 39 -10.01 3.92 22.35
CA SER A 39 -8.56 4.06 22.40
C SER A 39 -7.84 3.15 21.39
N LEU A 40 -8.28 1.90 21.25
CA LEU A 40 -7.65 0.92 20.36
C LEU A 40 -8.02 1.15 18.89
N PHE A 41 -9.28 1.50 18.61
CA PHE A 41 -9.82 1.53 17.24
C PHE A 41 -10.17 2.93 16.74
N GLY A 42 -10.24 3.95 17.60
CA GLY A 42 -10.59 5.32 17.20
C GLY A 42 -9.57 5.95 16.25
N GLY A 43 -8.28 5.65 16.45
CA GLY A 43 -7.22 6.09 15.54
C GLY A 43 -7.27 5.39 14.18
N GLN A 44 -7.74 4.14 14.11
CA GLN A 44 -7.86 3.37 12.87
C GLN A 44 -8.97 3.95 11.98
N LEU A 45 -10.12 4.32 12.57
CA LEU A 45 -11.27 4.86 11.84
C LEU A 45 -10.96 6.23 11.19
N MET A 46 -10.16 7.08 11.85
CA MET A 46 -9.72 8.37 11.30
C MET A 46 -8.53 8.29 10.33
N ARG A 47 -7.80 7.17 10.29
CA ARG A 47 -6.62 7.00 9.43
C ARG A 47 -6.93 6.51 8.02
N SER A 48 -8.16 6.09 7.76
CA SER A 48 -8.63 5.53 6.48
C SER A 48 -8.54 6.47 5.28
N GLY A 49 -8.14 7.74 5.46
CA GLY A 49 -7.96 8.71 4.36
C GLY A 49 -6.76 9.63 4.53
N ALA A 50 -5.88 9.39 5.51
CA ALA A 50 -4.72 10.24 5.72
C ALA A 50 -3.57 9.79 4.81
N VAL A 51 -3.36 10.52 3.70
CA VAL A 51 -2.16 10.42 2.87
C VAL A 51 -0.95 10.60 3.77
N ARG A 52 -0.21 9.52 4.03
CA ARG A 52 1.04 9.61 4.78
C ARG A 52 1.97 10.53 3.98
N PRO A 53 2.58 11.54 4.62
CA PRO A 53 3.58 12.34 3.93
C PRO A 53 4.65 11.40 3.36
N GLY A 54 4.85 11.44 2.04
CA GLY A 54 5.96 10.75 1.40
C GLY A 54 7.30 11.14 2.03
N LEU A 55 8.26 10.22 2.03
CA LEU A 55 9.63 10.53 2.40
C LEU A 55 10.26 11.44 1.32
N ASN A 56 11.28 12.22 1.67
CA ASN A 56 12.05 13.04 0.71
C ASN A 56 11.23 14.08 -0.09
N ARG A 57 10.33 14.84 0.55
CA ARG A 57 9.56 15.92 -0.09
C ARG A 57 10.35 17.19 -0.45
N GLY A 58 11.66 17.19 -0.28
CA GLY A 58 12.52 18.33 -0.55
C GLY A 58 13.77 17.90 -1.31
N GLY A 59 14.41 18.84 -2.00
CA GLY A 59 15.59 18.59 -2.82
C GLY A 59 15.71 19.61 -3.95
N PRO A 60 16.81 19.57 -4.72
CA PRO A 60 17.00 20.46 -5.86
C PRO A 60 16.14 20.09 -7.08
N VAL A 61 15.50 18.92 -7.07
CA VAL A 61 14.67 18.40 -8.15
C VAL A 61 13.20 18.45 -7.73
N ALA A 62 12.34 18.84 -8.67
CA ALA A 62 10.89 18.84 -8.45
C ALA A 62 10.39 17.41 -8.19
N LEU A 63 9.41 17.28 -7.29
CA LEU A 63 8.77 15.99 -7.04
C LEU A 63 8.00 15.55 -8.28
N ALA A 64 8.19 14.29 -8.68
CA ALA A 64 7.35 13.66 -9.68
C ALA A 64 5.89 13.61 -9.19
N PRO A 65 4.89 13.72 -10.09
CA PRO A 65 3.49 13.47 -9.75
C PRO A 65 3.32 12.08 -9.11
N ASP A 66 2.49 12.01 -8.07
CA ASP A 66 2.11 10.75 -7.42
C ASP A 66 0.78 10.27 -8.00
N ASP A 67 0.83 9.23 -8.81
CA ASP A 67 -0.33 8.59 -9.46
C ASP A 67 -1.01 7.56 -8.54
N GLY A 68 -0.55 7.41 -7.29
CA GLY A 68 -1.08 6.47 -6.31
C GLY A 68 -0.39 5.11 -6.33
N ARG A 69 -1.06 4.10 -5.77
CA ARG A 69 -0.50 2.75 -5.58
C ARG A 69 -1.54 1.65 -5.74
N ASP A 70 -2.53 1.88 -6.58
CA ASP A 70 -3.65 0.96 -6.74
C ASP A 70 -3.18 -0.35 -7.35
N VAL A 71 -3.60 -1.47 -6.76
CA VAL A 71 -3.39 -2.78 -7.36
C VAL A 71 -4.56 -3.06 -8.29
N ILE A 72 -4.27 -3.34 -9.55
CA ILE A 72 -5.28 -3.63 -10.57
C ILE A 72 -5.11 -5.04 -11.14
N PRO A 73 -6.20 -5.69 -11.59
CA PRO A 73 -6.10 -6.94 -12.34
C PRO A 73 -5.25 -6.78 -13.60
N VAL A 74 -4.61 -7.87 -14.02
CA VAL A 74 -3.84 -7.91 -15.27
C VAL A 74 -4.74 -7.53 -16.46
N GLY A 75 -4.28 -6.57 -17.27
CA GLY A 75 -5.01 -6.06 -18.43
C GLY A 75 -6.20 -5.15 -18.11
N ALA A 76 -6.39 -4.76 -16.84
CA ALA A 76 -7.42 -3.78 -16.49
C ALA A 76 -7.06 -2.39 -17.02
N GLU A 77 -8.05 -1.69 -17.58
CA GLU A 77 -7.87 -0.31 -18.01
C GLU A 77 -7.65 0.63 -16.83
N HIS A 78 -6.76 1.60 -17.02
CA HIS A 78 -6.54 2.69 -16.07
C HIS A 78 -6.18 3.99 -16.80
N LYS A 79 -6.12 5.09 -16.06
CA LYS A 79 -5.66 6.37 -16.61
C LYS A 79 -4.18 6.28 -16.98
N PRO A 80 -3.72 6.94 -18.05
CA PRO A 80 -2.30 7.01 -18.37
C PRO A 80 -1.47 7.53 -17.21
N TYR A 81 -0.24 7.03 -17.06
CA TYR A 81 0.71 7.51 -16.08
C TYR A 81 1.14 8.95 -16.37
N SER A 82 1.44 9.70 -15.31
CA SER A 82 1.88 11.08 -15.39
C SER A 82 3.37 11.22 -15.74
N THR A 83 4.14 10.12 -15.68
CA THR A 83 5.58 10.07 -15.94
C THR A 83 5.91 8.96 -16.93
N VAL A 84 7.00 9.14 -17.68
CA VAL A 84 7.51 8.17 -18.66
C VAL A 84 9.02 8.02 -18.42
N PRO A 85 9.50 6.86 -17.92
CA PRO A 85 8.75 5.69 -17.46
C PRO A 85 7.82 5.99 -16.27
N ALA A 86 6.84 5.11 -16.04
CA ALA A 86 5.95 5.23 -14.89
C ALA A 86 6.72 5.06 -13.56
N THR A 87 6.61 6.05 -12.67
CA THR A 87 7.29 6.04 -11.35
C THR A 87 6.36 5.73 -10.18
N SER A 88 5.05 5.79 -10.39
CA SER A 88 3.99 5.47 -9.44
C SER A 88 2.69 5.13 -10.18
N GLY A 89 1.66 4.69 -9.47
CA GLY A 89 0.32 4.48 -10.04
C GLY A 89 -0.18 3.04 -9.99
N PRO A 90 -1.23 2.75 -10.79
CA PRO A 90 -1.80 1.42 -10.94
C PRO A 90 -0.73 0.39 -11.32
N HIS A 91 -0.75 -0.80 -10.74
CA HIS A 91 0.20 -1.86 -11.09
C HIS A 91 -0.43 -3.24 -10.90
N TRP A 92 0.13 -4.24 -11.57
CA TRP A 92 -0.34 -5.62 -11.45
C TRP A 92 0.24 -6.28 -10.20
N GLU A 93 -0.53 -7.19 -9.63
CA GLU A 93 -0.07 -8.13 -8.60
C GLU A 93 -0.39 -9.54 -9.09
N ALA A 94 0.57 -10.13 -9.80
CA ALA A 94 0.46 -11.44 -10.43
C ALA A 94 1.70 -12.25 -10.05
N GLU A 95 1.63 -12.92 -8.90
CA GLU A 95 2.76 -13.67 -8.33
C GLU A 95 3.33 -14.70 -9.31
N TYR A 96 2.50 -15.24 -10.21
CA TYR A 96 2.88 -16.21 -11.22
C TYR A 96 2.59 -15.67 -12.62
N ALA A 97 3.29 -16.24 -13.61
CA ALA A 97 3.03 -16.01 -15.01
C ALA A 97 1.56 -16.32 -15.35
N THR A 98 0.90 -15.40 -16.05
CA THR A 98 -0.47 -15.53 -16.56
C THR A 98 -0.51 -15.13 -18.03
N GLU A 99 -1.64 -15.38 -18.70
CA GLU A 99 -1.82 -15.04 -20.12
C GLU A 99 -1.58 -13.54 -20.42
N GLY A 100 -1.96 -12.64 -19.50
CA GLY A 100 -1.73 -11.20 -19.65
C GLY A 100 -0.46 -10.67 -18.98
N ALA A 101 0.20 -11.47 -18.15
CA ALA A 101 1.46 -11.11 -17.47
C ALA A 101 2.41 -12.32 -17.54
N PRO A 102 3.04 -12.57 -18.70
CA PRO A 102 3.77 -13.81 -18.98
C PRO A 102 4.99 -14.03 -18.06
N TYR A 103 5.46 -12.97 -17.40
CA TYR A 103 6.61 -12.98 -16.51
C TYR A 103 6.25 -12.73 -15.04
N GLY A 104 4.95 -12.61 -14.72
CA GLY A 104 4.45 -12.19 -13.41
C GLY A 104 4.60 -10.69 -13.17
N SER A 105 4.19 -10.24 -11.98
CA SER A 105 4.34 -8.86 -11.51
C SER A 105 4.46 -8.85 -9.97
N PRO A 106 5.63 -8.46 -9.41
CA PRO A 106 6.83 -7.97 -10.11
C PRO A 106 7.50 -9.06 -10.97
N VAL A 107 8.24 -8.65 -12.00
CA VAL A 107 9.09 -9.56 -12.77
C VAL A 107 10.38 -9.88 -12.04
N ARG A 108 11.07 -10.94 -12.50
CA ARG A 108 12.42 -11.25 -12.03
C ARG A 108 13.37 -10.10 -12.31
N TRP A 109 14.17 -9.76 -11.30
CA TRP A 109 15.32 -8.87 -11.43
C TRP A 109 16.28 -9.38 -12.51
N GLY A 110 16.92 -8.46 -13.23
CA GLY A 110 17.83 -8.80 -14.33
C GLY A 110 17.76 -7.87 -15.52
N ILE A 111 18.52 -8.26 -16.54
CA ILE A 111 18.55 -7.61 -17.85
C ILE A 111 17.56 -8.33 -18.76
N TRP A 112 16.65 -7.55 -19.35
CA TRP A 112 15.61 -7.99 -20.26
C TRP A 112 15.84 -7.38 -21.65
N ASP A 113 15.70 -8.19 -22.68
CA ASP A 113 15.74 -7.79 -24.09
C ASP A 113 14.35 -7.47 -24.65
N GLU A 114 13.30 -7.67 -23.85
CA GLU A 114 11.91 -7.40 -24.18
C GLU A 114 11.38 -6.13 -23.50
N VAL A 115 10.43 -5.48 -24.17
CA VAL A 115 9.72 -4.32 -23.61
C VAL A 115 8.77 -4.81 -22.52
N LEU A 116 8.94 -4.29 -21.31
CA LEU A 116 8.09 -4.63 -20.17
C LEU A 116 6.97 -3.58 -20.00
N PRO A 117 5.75 -3.99 -19.60
CA PRO A 117 4.67 -3.07 -19.30
C PRO A 117 4.99 -2.19 -18.08
N ASP A 118 4.49 -0.96 -18.06
CA ASP A 118 4.65 -0.06 -16.91
C ASP A 118 4.06 -0.66 -15.63
N GLU A 119 2.93 -1.35 -15.71
CA GLU A 119 2.25 -1.97 -14.55
C GLU A 119 3.15 -3.00 -13.85
N VAL A 120 4.05 -3.62 -14.60
CA VAL A 120 5.05 -4.56 -14.09
C VAL A 120 6.23 -3.79 -13.49
N LEU A 121 6.75 -2.79 -14.21
CA LEU A 121 7.88 -1.98 -13.76
C LEU A 121 7.57 -1.23 -12.46
N VAL A 122 6.37 -0.65 -12.35
CA VAL A 122 5.87 0.01 -11.13
C VAL A 122 5.75 -0.99 -9.97
N ALA A 123 5.37 -2.24 -10.23
CA ALA A 123 5.39 -3.28 -9.20
C ALA A 123 6.82 -3.56 -8.72
N ASN A 124 7.81 -3.62 -9.61
CA ASN A 124 9.22 -3.74 -9.23
C ASN A 124 9.69 -2.51 -8.42
N LEU A 125 9.31 -1.28 -8.80
CA LEU A 125 9.62 -0.06 -8.03
C LEU A 125 9.00 -0.08 -6.62
N LYS A 126 7.77 -0.59 -6.47
CA LYS A 126 7.12 -0.79 -5.15
C LYS A 126 7.96 -1.66 -4.22
N TRP A 127 8.66 -2.65 -4.75
CA TRP A 127 9.54 -3.55 -3.99
C TRP A 127 10.97 -2.98 -3.80
N GLY A 128 11.21 -1.73 -4.19
CA GLY A 128 12.50 -1.05 -4.05
C GLY A 128 13.46 -1.29 -5.21
N GLY A 129 12.93 -1.71 -6.36
CA GLY A 129 13.72 -1.87 -7.58
C GLY A 129 14.23 -0.55 -8.15
N ILE A 130 15.24 -0.66 -9.00
CA ILE A 130 15.86 0.39 -9.81
C ILE A 130 15.65 -0.03 -11.27
N GLY A 131 14.95 0.80 -12.04
CA GLY A 131 14.79 0.60 -13.48
C GLY A 131 15.92 1.27 -14.24
N LEU A 132 16.47 0.60 -15.25
CA LEU A 132 17.44 1.15 -16.20
C LEU A 132 16.84 0.95 -17.60
N HIS A 133 16.23 2.00 -18.13
CA HIS A 133 15.47 1.93 -19.36
C HIS A 133 16.19 2.68 -20.47
N TYR A 134 16.15 2.13 -21.68
CA TYR A 134 16.75 2.76 -22.85
C TYR A 134 15.81 2.73 -24.05
N ASP A 135 15.85 3.80 -24.85
CA ASP A 135 15.14 3.91 -26.12
C ASP A 135 16.14 4.18 -27.24
N CYS A 136 16.38 3.16 -28.06
CA CYS A 136 17.39 3.20 -29.11
C CYS A 136 16.84 2.64 -30.42
N PRO A 137 16.01 3.41 -31.15
CA PRO A 137 15.39 2.97 -32.40
C PRO A 137 16.40 2.61 -33.49
N ASP A 138 17.54 3.33 -33.53
CA ASP A 138 18.63 3.10 -34.49
C ASP A 138 19.73 2.16 -33.95
N GLY A 139 19.54 1.63 -32.73
CA GLY A 139 20.54 0.83 -32.01
C GLY A 139 21.62 1.67 -31.31
N CYS A 140 22.00 1.25 -30.10
CA CYS A 140 23.00 1.95 -29.28
C CYS A 140 23.85 0.97 -28.46
N PRO A 141 24.58 0.04 -29.09
CA PRO A 141 25.24 -1.07 -28.39
C PRO A 141 26.22 -0.62 -27.30
N GLU A 142 26.86 0.54 -27.49
CA GLU A 142 27.77 1.10 -26.48
C GLU A 142 27.03 1.57 -25.23
N ILE A 143 25.85 2.20 -25.37
CA ILE A 143 25.03 2.65 -24.23
C ILE A 143 24.45 1.44 -23.50
N VAL A 144 23.91 0.48 -24.24
CA VAL A 144 23.36 -0.77 -23.66
C VAL A 144 24.44 -1.45 -22.83
N LYS A 145 25.65 -1.61 -23.39
CA LYS A 145 26.78 -2.20 -22.66
C LYS A 145 27.15 -1.40 -21.40
N GLN A 146 27.15 -0.07 -21.46
CA GLN A 146 27.41 0.75 -20.28
C GLN A 146 26.34 0.59 -19.19
N LEU A 147 25.07 0.40 -19.56
CA LEU A 147 24.00 0.10 -18.61
C LEU A 147 24.15 -1.31 -18.02
N GLU A 148 24.51 -2.30 -18.84
CA GLU A 148 24.82 -3.66 -18.37
C GLU A 148 25.96 -3.63 -17.34
N ASP A 149 27.02 -2.84 -17.58
CA ASP A 149 28.15 -2.66 -16.66
C ASP A 149 27.76 -1.98 -15.33
N VAL A 150 26.64 -1.24 -15.28
CA VAL A 150 26.09 -0.64 -14.05
C VAL A 150 25.29 -1.65 -13.24
N VAL A 151 24.67 -2.64 -13.90
CA VAL A 151 23.90 -3.69 -13.21
C VAL A 151 24.87 -4.59 -12.43
N PRO A 152 24.66 -4.80 -11.12
CA PRO A 152 25.51 -5.71 -10.35
C PRO A 152 25.35 -7.14 -10.86
N VAL A 153 26.40 -7.96 -10.75
CA VAL A 153 26.37 -9.39 -11.15
C VAL A 153 25.24 -10.18 -10.48
N THR A 154 24.81 -9.78 -9.28
CA THR A 154 23.67 -10.42 -8.59
C THR A 154 22.32 -10.06 -9.18
N GLU A 155 22.25 -8.98 -9.95
CA GLU A 155 21.06 -8.37 -10.57
C GLU A 155 19.95 -7.95 -9.62
N GLN A 156 20.06 -8.28 -8.33
CA GLN A 156 19.07 -8.00 -7.30
C GLN A 156 18.67 -6.53 -7.27
N LEU A 157 17.36 -6.27 -7.31
CA LEU A 157 16.74 -4.95 -7.34
C LEU A 157 17.00 -4.14 -8.60
N PHE A 158 17.67 -4.67 -9.62
CA PHE A 158 17.81 -3.99 -10.91
C PHE A 158 16.92 -4.63 -11.96
N ILE A 159 16.26 -3.80 -12.75
CA ILE A 159 15.63 -4.18 -14.01
C ILE A 159 16.25 -3.31 -15.09
N MET A 160 16.87 -3.92 -16.08
CA MET A 160 17.26 -3.22 -17.30
C MET A 160 16.35 -3.71 -18.43
N SER A 161 15.76 -2.81 -19.21
CA SER A 161 14.92 -3.19 -20.35
C SER A 161 14.85 -2.11 -21.42
N PRO A 162 14.60 -2.46 -22.69
CA PRO A 162 14.20 -1.48 -23.69
C PRO A 162 12.87 -0.84 -23.30
N TYR A 163 12.71 0.43 -23.64
CA TYR A 163 11.50 1.22 -23.37
C TYR A 163 11.26 2.19 -24.53
N PRO A 164 10.46 1.82 -25.54
CA PRO A 164 10.16 2.70 -26.67
C PRO A 164 9.32 3.91 -26.26
N GLY A 165 9.63 5.07 -26.80
CA GLY A 165 8.90 6.32 -26.54
C GLY A 165 9.41 7.11 -25.32
N LEU A 166 10.64 6.85 -24.87
CA LEU A 166 11.24 7.68 -23.83
C LEU A 166 11.48 9.11 -24.35
N PRO A 167 11.34 10.14 -23.48
CA PRO A 167 11.71 11.52 -23.83
C PRO A 167 13.22 11.70 -24.08
N SER A 168 14.05 10.78 -23.56
CA SER A 168 15.51 10.75 -23.67
C SER A 168 15.98 9.34 -23.97
N THR A 169 17.21 9.18 -24.48
CA THR A 169 17.77 7.85 -24.81
C THR A 169 17.83 6.90 -23.60
N ILE A 170 17.97 7.44 -22.39
CA ILE A 170 18.07 6.68 -21.14
C ILE A 170 17.13 7.30 -20.11
N ALA A 171 16.53 6.45 -19.27
CA ALA A 171 15.84 6.83 -18.04
C ALA A 171 16.21 5.87 -16.90
N VAL A 172 16.29 6.41 -15.67
CA VAL A 172 16.64 5.70 -14.43
C VAL A 172 15.66 6.06 -13.33
#